data_AF-A0A938VAB9-F1
#
_entry.id   AF-A0A938VAB9-F1
#
_cell.length_a   1.000
_cell.length_b   1.000
_cell.length_c   1.000
_cell.angle_alpha   90.00
_cell.angle_beta   90.00
_cell.angle_gamma   90.00
#
_symmetry.space_group_name_H-M   'P 1'
#
loop_
_entity.id
_entity.type
_entity.pdbx_description
1 polymer ?
#
loop_
_entity_poly.entity_id
_entity_poly.type
_entity_poly.pdbx_seq_one_letter_code
_entity_poly.pdbx_strand_id
1 'polypeptide(L)'
;MNKKPKGANLPSAKQNISKNSDLKVSASYQGPLPPASQLEHYEAILPGAAERIIATYEKQVEHRHKLEDRYSKAACRDANTGLWAGFIISFFALSISGILICFDKTIGGTIL
;
A
#
# COMPACT_ATOMS: atom_id res chain seq x y z
N MET A 1 19.35 14.28 83.24
CA MET A 1 18.27 14.68 82.30
C MET A 1 18.48 13.93 80.98
N ASN A 2 17.39 13.43 80.38
CA ASN A 2 17.25 12.97 78.99
C ASN A 2 17.32 11.45 78.64
N LYS A 3 16.16 10.80 78.87
CA LYS A 3 15.38 9.87 78.00
C LYS A 3 15.91 8.45 77.63
N LYS A 4 15.27 7.47 78.29
CA LYS A 4 14.70 6.12 77.92
C LYS A 4 14.79 5.61 76.44
N PRO A 5 14.50 4.30 76.18
CA PRO A 5 15.36 3.33 75.50
C PRO A 5 14.89 2.99 74.06
N LYS A 6 15.79 2.47 73.22
CA LYS A 6 15.44 1.74 71.99
C LYS A 6 15.97 0.33 72.17
N GLY A 7 15.17 -0.72 72.28
CA GLY A 7 14.10 -1.08 71.36
C GLY A 7 14.58 -2.36 70.68
N ALA A 8 13.97 -3.48 71.05
CA ALA A 8 14.38 -4.84 70.74
C ALA A 8 14.18 -5.24 69.26
N ASN A 9 14.67 -6.46 68.98
CA ASN A 9 14.28 -7.39 67.89
C ASN A 9 15.13 -7.27 66.61
N LEU A 10 16.06 -8.21 66.39
CA LEU A 10 15.88 -9.51 65.72
C LEU A 10 15.72 -9.34 64.18
N PRO A 11 16.63 -9.90 63.38
CA PRO A 11 16.60 -9.79 61.92
C PRO A 11 15.34 -10.44 61.36
N SER A 12 14.36 -9.62 60.97
CA SER A 12 13.12 -10.08 60.36
C SER A 12 13.28 -10.13 58.85
N ALA A 13 13.46 -11.37 58.37
CA ALA A 13 12.74 -11.96 57.24
C ALA A 13 12.66 -11.15 55.92
N LYS A 14 13.56 -11.53 54.99
CA LYS A 14 13.25 -11.86 53.58
C LYS A 14 11.98 -11.22 52.99
N GLN A 15 12.10 -10.02 52.43
CA GLN A 15 11.18 -9.55 51.40
C GLN A 15 11.51 -10.25 50.06
N ASN A 16 11.09 -11.50 49.91
CA ASN A 16 11.04 -12.16 48.60
C ASN A 16 9.78 -11.72 47.87
N ILE A 17 9.80 -10.51 47.29
CA ILE A 17 8.83 -10.12 46.27
C ILE A 17 9.34 -10.75 44.97
N SER A 18 9.08 -12.05 44.81
CA SER A 18 9.25 -12.73 43.53
C SER A 18 8.14 -12.24 42.60
N LYS A 19 8.37 -11.07 41.99
CA LYS A 19 7.73 -10.72 40.71
C LYS A 19 8.36 -11.62 39.65
N ASN A 20 7.92 -12.87 39.59
CA ASN A 20 8.03 -13.64 38.36
C ASN A 20 7.14 -12.93 37.34
N SER A 21 7.78 -12.09 36.54
CA SER A 21 7.15 -11.56 35.34
C SER A 21 6.96 -12.76 34.43
N ASP A 22 5.71 -13.19 34.25
CA ASP A 22 5.35 -14.14 33.20
C ASP A 22 5.88 -13.60 31.88
N LEU A 23 6.97 -14.21 31.40
CA LEU A 23 7.57 -13.92 30.10
C LEU A 23 6.59 -14.45 29.03
N LYS A 24 5.60 -13.65 28.64
CA LYS A 24 4.78 -13.92 27.46
C LYS A 24 5.63 -13.65 26.22
N VAL A 25 6.15 -14.71 25.60
CA VAL A 25 6.77 -14.62 24.27
C VAL A 25 5.65 -14.41 23.26
N SER A 26 5.44 -13.16 22.84
CA SER A 26 4.51 -12.83 21.75
C SER A 26 5.24 -12.90 20.41
N ALA A 27 4.97 -13.95 19.64
CA ALA A 27 5.34 -13.99 18.23
C ALA A 27 4.37 -13.12 17.43
N SER A 28 4.83 -11.96 16.97
CA SER A 28 4.10 -11.11 16.02
C SER A 28 4.53 -11.49 14.62
N TYR A 29 3.65 -12.12 13.85
CA TYR A 29 3.87 -12.34 12.43
C TYR A 29 2.99 -11.37 11.64
N GLN A 30 3.62 -10.61 10.75
CA GLN A 30 2.95 -9.64 9.90
C GLN A 30 3.26 -10.02 8.45
N GLY A 31 2.29 -10.66 7.83
CA GLY A 31 2.34 -11.09 6.45
C GLY A 31 0.94 -11.50 6.01
N PRO A 32 0.63 -11.40 4.72
CA PRO A 32 -0.70 -11.70 4.23
C PRO A 32 -1.02 -13.21 4.20
N LEU A 33 0.01 -14.05 4.37
CA LEU A 33 -0.09 -15.50 4.48
C LEU A 33 0.43 -15.91 5.87
N PRO A 34 -0.23 -16.82 6.62
CA PRO A 34 0.28 -17.24 7.91
C PRO A 34 1.65 -17.92 7.77
N PRO A 35 2.49 -17.91 8.82
CA PRO A 35 3.78 -18.60 8.80
C PRO A 35 3.58 -20.11 8.63
N ALA A 36 4.59 -20.77 8.05
CA ALA A 36 4.51 -22.19 7.68
C ALA A 36 4.12 -23.11 8.85
N SER A 37 4.67 -22.87 10.05
CA SER A 37 4.32 -23.62 11.26
C SER A 37 2.84 -23.49 11.64
N GLN A 38 2.23 -22.34 11.38
CA GLN A 38 0.82 -22.11 11.68
C GLN A 38 -0.09 -22.72 10.60
N LEU A 39 0.35 -22.74 9.34
CA LEU A 39 -0.33 -23.48 8.27
C LEU A 39 -0.38 -24.99 8.54
N GLU A 40 0.72 -25.57 9.02
CA GLU A 40 0.78 -26.97 9.44
C GLU A 40 -0.21 -27.28 10.57
N HIS A 41 -0.34 -26.37 11.54
CA HIS A 41 -1.36 -26.49 12.58
C HIS A 41 -2.79 -26.40 12.04
N TYR A 42 -3.07 -25.51 11.09
CA TYR A 42 -4.39 -25.45 10.45
C TYR A 42 -4.72 -26.75 9.72
N GLU A 43 -3.76 -27.33 9.01
CA GLU A 43 -3.92 -28.59 8.30
C GLU A 43 -4.15 -29.77 9.26
N ALA A 44 -3.45 -29.78 10.40
CA ALA A 44 -3.65 -30.79 11.44
C ALA A 44 -5.02 -30.69 12.12
N ILE A 45 -5.60 -29.48 12.25
CA ILE A 45 -6.92 -29.26 12.83
C ILE A 45 -8.03 -29.62 11.82
N LEU A 46 -7.87 -29.19 10.58
CA LEU A 46 -8.82 -29.42 9.50
C LEU A 46 -8.04 -29.70 8.20
N PRO A 47 -8.01 -30.96 7.74
CA PRO A 47 -7.36 -31.32 6.48
C PRO A 47 -7.95 -30.50 5.32
N GLY A 48 -7.09 -29.94 4.47
CA GLY A 48 -7.43 -29.02 3.38
C GLY A 48 -7.54 -27.55 3.77
N ALA A 49 -7.36 -27.20 5.05
CA ALA A 49 -7.41 -25.80 5.48
C ALA A 49 -6.23 -24.99 4.93
N ALA A 50 -5.02 -25.56 4.91
CA ALA A 50 -3.85 -24.85 4.40
C ALA A 50 -3.99 -24.53 2.90
N GLU A 51 -4.45 -25.50 2.11
CA GLU A 51 -4.75 -25.32 0.68
C GLU A 51 -5.77 -24.19 0.48
N ARG A 52 -6.88 -24.20 1.23
CA ARG A 52 -7.92 -23.19 1.11
C ARG A 52 -7.42 -21.79 1.45
N ILE A 53 -6.56 -21.65 2.46
CA ILE A 53 -5.93 -20.38 2.84
C ILE A 53 -5.04 -19.87 1.69
N ILE A 54 -4.16 -20.73 1.18
CA ILE A 54 -3.25 -20.39 0.08
C ILE A 54 -4.04 -20.01 -1.18
N ALA A 55 -5.04 -20.79 -1.55
CA ALA A 55 -5.89 -20.53 -2.72
C ALA A 55 -6.68 -19.22 -2.58
N THR A 56 -7.15 -18.89 -1.38
CA THR A 56 -7.83 -17.62 -1.12
C THR A 56 -6.86 -16.45 -1.26
N TYR A 57 -5.63 -16.60 -0.76
CA TYR A 57 -4.59 -15.59 -0.93
C TYR A 57 -4.20 -15.39 -2.39
N GLU A 58 -3.99 -16.47 -3.14
CA GLU A 58 -3.66 -16.40 -4.57
C GLU A 58 -4.74 -15.66 -5.36
N LYS A 59 -6.03 -15.93 -5.08
CA LYS A 59 -7.15 -15.19 -5.68
C LYS A 59 -7.12 -13.69 -5.34
N GLN A 60 -6.74 -13.32 -4.12
CA GLN A 60 -6.62 -11.90 -3.75
C GLN A 60 -5.44 -11.23 -4.47
N VAL A 61 -4.31 -11.93 -4.59
CA VAL A 61 -3.13 -11.47 -5.33
C VAL A 61 -3.49 -11.27 -6.80
N GLU A 62 -4.14 -12.25 -7.42
CA GLU A 62 -4.61 -12.18 -8.81
C GLU A 62 -5.59 -11.02 -9.01
N HIS A 63 -6.53 -10.81 -8.09
CA HIS A 63 -7.46 -9.68 -8.13
C HIS A 63 -6.72 -8.34 -8.09
N ARG A 64 -5.73 -8.20 -7.19
CA ARG A 64 -4.91 -6.98 -7.10
C ARG A 64 -4.11 -6.75 -8.38
N HIS A 65 -3.48 -7.78 -8.94
CA HIS A 65 -2.76 -7.67 -10.21
C HIS A 65 -3.68 -7.27 -11.37
N LYS A 66 -4.91 -7.80 -11.42
CA LYS A 66 -5.91 -7.40 -12.41
C LYS A 66 -6.29 -5.92 -12.26
N LEU A 67 -6.38 -5.40 -11.05
CA LEU A 67 -6.63 -3.98 -10.80
C LEU A 67 -5.45 -3.10 -11.20
N GLU A 68 -4.23 -3.49 -10.83
CA GLU A 68 -2.98 -2.81 -11.22
C GLU A 68 -2.84 -2.76 -12.74
N ASP A 69 -3.08 -3.87 -13.44
CA ASP A 69 -3.02 -3.96 -14.90
C ASP A 69 -4.10 -3.09 -15.57
N ARG A 70 -5.34 -3.12 -15.05
CA ARG A 70 -6.42 -2.24 -15.54
C ARG A 70 -6.09 -0.77 -15.35
N TYR A 71 -5.54 -0.40 -14.19
CA TYR A 71 -5.17 0.97 -13.89
C TYR A 71 -4.04 1.45 -14.80
N SER A 72 -2.99 0.63 -14.99
CA SER A 72 -1.89 0.90 -15.90
C SER A 72 -2.37 1.08 -17.35
N LYS A 73 -3.22 0.18 -17.83
CA LYS A 73 -3.81 0.27 -19.17
C LYS A 73 -4.72 1.49 -19.36
N ALA A 74 -5.53 1.82 -18.34
CA ALA A 74 -6.37 3.01 -18.37
C ALA A 74 -5.53 4.29 -18.43
N ALA A 75 -4.49 4.39 -17.59
CA ALA A 75 -3.58 5.53 -17.60
C ALA A 75 -2.90 5.72 -18.97
N CYS A 76 -2.47 4.64 -19.62
CA CYS A 76 -1.89 4.69 -20.96
C CYS A 76 -2.90 5.15 -22.03
N ARG A 77 -4.15 4.66 -21.94
CA ARG A 77 -5.22 5.04 -22.87
C ARG A 77 -5.62 6.51 -22.73
N ASP A 78 -5.70 7.00 -21.50
CA ASP A 78 -6.07 8.38 -21.21
C ASP A 78 -4.98 9.34 -21.73
N ALA A 79 -3.70 8.98 -21.54
CA ALA A 79 -2.57 9.74 -22.09
C ALA A 79 -2.60 9.79 -23.63
N ASN A 80 -2.86 8.66 -24.29
CA ASN A 80 -2.91 8.60 -25.74
C ASN A 80 -4.09 9.41 -26.32
N THR A 81 -5.23 9.40 -25.64
CA THR A 81 -6.41 10.19 -26.05
C THR A 81 -6.14 11.69 -25.95
N GLY A 82 -5.48 12.14 -24.89
CA GLY A 82 -5.06 13.54 -24.73
C GLY A 82 -4.05 13.98 -25.81
N LEU A 83 -3.08 13.11 -26.15
CA LEU A 83 -2.11 13.39 -27.19
C LEU A 83 -2.77 13.56 -28.57
N TRP A 84 -3.69 12.66 -28.93
CA TRP A 84 -4.45 12.75 -30.17
C TRP A 84 -5.33 14.00 -30.24
N ALA A 85 -6.02 14.35 -29.14
CA ALA A 85 -6.83 15.57 -29.08
C ALA A 85 -5.97 16.83 -29.29
N GLY A 86 -4.79 16.90 -28.63
CA GLY A 86 -3.84 17.99 -28.82
C GLY A 86 -3.32 18.06 -30.25
N PHE A 87 -2.92 16.92 -30.83
CA PHE A 87 -2.46 16.84 -32.21
C PHE A 87 -3.50 17.38 -33.20
N ILE A 88 -4.77 16.99 -33.05
CA ILE A 88 -5.87 17.45 -33.90
C ILE A 88 -6.05 18.96 -33.77
N ILE A 89 -6.11 19.50 -32.55
CA ILE A 89 -6.27 20.93 -32.31
C ILE A 89 -5.12 21.74 -32.93
N SER A 90 -3.88 21.31 -32.71
CA SER A 90 -2.69 21.96 -33.30
C SER A 90 -2.71 21.88 -34.82
N PHE A 91 -3.08 20.74 -35.40
CA PHE A 91 -3.18 20.56 -36.83
C PHE A 91 -4.20 21.51 -37.47
N PHE A 92 -5.39 21.65 -36.88
CA PHE A 92 -6.40 22.59 -37.36
C PHE A 92 -5.95 24.05 -37.20
N ALA A 93 -5.36 24.42 -36.07
CA ALA A 93 -4.87 25.77 -35.83
C ALA A 93 -3.81 26.18 -36.87
N LEU A 94 -2.86 25.29 -37.16
CA LEU A 94 -1.84 25.52 -38.19
C LEU A 94 -2.44 25.58 -39.60
N SER A 95 -3.39 24.69 -39.90
CA SER A 95 -4.05 24.66 -41.21
C SER A 95 -4.85 25.94 -41.46
N ILE A 96 -5.65 26.39 -40.49
CA ILE A 96 -6.43 27.63 -40.59
C ILE A 96 -5.48 28.84 -40.73
N SER A 97 -4.41 28.88 -39.94
CA SER A 97 -3.41 29.96 -40.03
C SER A 97 -2.74 30.00 -41.41
N GLY A 98 -2.34 28.86 -41.96
CA GLY A 98 -1.76 28.77 -43.29
C GLY A 98 -2.74 29.19 -44.40
N ILE A 99 -4.00 28.76 -44.31
CA ILE A 99 -5.06 29.15 -45.25
C ILE A 99 -5.28 30.67 -45.19
N LEU A 100 -5.33 31.26 -44.00
CA LEU A 100 -5.55 32.69 -43.82
C LEU A 100 -4.41 33.52 -44.46
N ILE A 101 -3.16 33.09 -44.31
CA ILE A 101 -1.99 33.74 -44.93
C ILE A 101 -2.04 33.64 -46.46
N CYS A 102 -2.48 32.50 -47.02
CA CYS A 102 -2.61 32.33 -48.46
C CYS A 102 -3.76 33.17 -49.05
N PHE A 103 -4.91 33.25 -48.37
CA PHE A 103 -6.03 34.10 -48.79
C PHE A 103 -5.70 35.60 -48.67
N ASP A 104 -5.02 36.02 -47.60
CA ASP A 104 -4.60 37.42 -47.43
C ASP A 104 -3.62 37.87 -48.52
N LYS A 105 -2.65 37.01 -48.89
CA LYS A 105 -1.80 37.24 -50.07
C LYS A 105 -2.59 37.32 -51.39
N THR A 106 -3.69 36.59 -51.51
CA THR A 106 -4.55 36.64 -52.70
C THR A 106 -5.34 37.96 -52.76
N ILE A 107 -5.81 38.47 -51.62
CA ILE A 107 -6.56 39.73 -51.55
C ILE A 107 -5.63 40.95 -51.69
N GLY A 108 -4.44 40.92 -51.08
CA GLY A 108 -3.43 41.97 -51.21
C GLY A 108 -2.75 42.06 -52.58
N GLY A 109 -2.66 40.95 -53.32
CA GLY A 109 -2.05 40.90 -54.66
C GLY A 109 -2.96 41.36 -55.81
N THR A 110 -4.27 41.49 -55.58
CA THR A 110 -5.26 41.79 -56.64
C THR A 110 -5.59 43.30 -56.75
N ILE A 111 -5.09 44.13 -55.83
CA ILE A 111 -5.41 45.58 -55.75
C ILE A 111 -4.22 46.47 -56.19
N LEU A 112 -3.16 45.91 -56.80
CA LEU A 112 -2.10 46.69 -57.43
C LEU A 112 -2.21 46.69 -58.97
#